data_AF-A0A7R8H226-F1
#
_entry.id   AF-A0A7R8H226-F1
#
_cell.length_a   1.000
_cell.length_b   1.000
_cell.length_c   1.000
_cell.angle_alpha   90.00
_cell.angle_beta   90.00
_cell.angle_gamma   90.00
#
_symmetry.space_group_name_H-M   'P 1'
#
loop_
_entity.id
_entity.type
_entity.pdbx_description
1 polymer ?
#
loop_
_entity_poly.entity_id
_entity_poly.type
_entity_poly.pdbx_seq_one_letter_code
_entity_poly.pdbx_strand_id
1 'polypeptide(L)'
;MEVLKSEVWVSILGALILTAFLLWFLEKYSPSSARNNLDKYNEPLRVFELKESFWFATTSFTPQDGGDLSQNISGRILSSTYWLFVVLILATFTANLAAYLTVERMKTSVKNLDELA
;
A
#
# COMPACT_ATOMS: atom_id res chain seq x y z
N MET A 1 -20.58 -0.03 1.92
CA MET A 1 -19.28 0.23 2.57
C MET A 1 -19.22 -0.52 3.91
N GLU A 2 -19.47 -1.84 3.91
CA GLU A 2 -19.68 -2.58 5.18
C GLU A 2 -18.47 -3.42 5.64
N VAL A 3 -17.35 -3.39 4.89
CA VAL A 3 -16.20 -4.29 5.13
C VAL A 3 -15.05 -3.59 5.91
N LEU A 4 -14.94 -2.26 5.82
CA LEU A 4 -13.93 -1.44 6.51
C LEU A 4 -14.55 -0.11 6.98
N LYS A 5 -14.27 0.27 8.24
CA LYS A 5 -14.72 1.54 8.83
C LYS A 5 -14.17 2.74 8.05
N SER A 6 -14.91 3.85 8.03
CA SER A 6 -14.48 5.12 7.40
C SER A 6 -13.14 5.64 7.92
N GLU A 7 -12.88 5.42 9.21
CA GLU A 7 -11.60 5.72 9.88
C GLU A 7 -10.41 5.07 9.18
N VAL A 8 -10.56 3.81 8.74
CA VAL A 8 -9.50 3.07 8.06
C VAL A 8 -9.23 3.65 6.68
N TRP A 9 -10.28 4.04 5.94
CA TRP A 9 -10.12 4.69 4.64
C TRP A 9 -9.35 6.00 4.73
N VAL A 10 -9.64 6.83 5.74
CA VAL A 10 -8.89 8.06 6.00
C VAL A 10 -7.43 7.75 6.36
N SER A 11 -7.19 6.71 7.16
CA SER A 11 -5.83 6.28 7.51
C SER A 11 -5.02 5.80 6.29
N ILE A 12 -5.66 5.10 5.34
CA ILE A 12 -5.04 4.64 4.09
C ILE A 12 -4.68 5.84 3.22
N LEU A 13 -5.60 6.80 3.04
CA LEU A 13 -5.33 8.02 2.30
C LEU A 13 -4.20 8.85 2.93
N GLY A 14 -4.21 8.96 4.27
CA GLY A 14 -3.14 9.62 5.01
C GLY A 14 -1.78 8.95 4.81
N ALA A 15 -1.73 7.61 4.90
CA ALA A 15 -0.50 6.84 4.68
C ALA A 15 0.01 6.94 3.24
N LEU A 16 -0.88 7.00 2.25
CA LEU A 16 -0.54 7.23 0.84
C LEU A 16 0.19 8.57 0.66
N ILE A 17 -0.44 9.64 1.13
CA ILE A 17 0.09 11.01 0.99
C ILE A 17 1.39 11.15 1.77
N LEU A 18 1.43 10.62 3.00
CA LEU A 18 2.61 10.67 3.86
C LEU A 18 3.80 9.95 3.21
N THR A 19 3.60 8.74 2.71
CA THR A 19 4.67 7.97 2.06
C THR A 19 5.16 8.64 0.78
N ALA A 20 4.25 9.14 -0.06
CA ALA A 20 4.63 9.86 -1.27
C ALA A 20 5.45 11.12 -0.94
N PHE A 21 5.02 11.88 0.07
CA PHE A 21 5.72 13.07 0.54
C PHE A 21 7.10 12.74 1.13
N LEU A 22 7.20 11.71 1.99
CA LEU A 22 8.45 11.30 2.61
C LEU A 22 9.45 10.76 1.58
N LEU A 23 9.01 9.99 0.59
CA LEU A 23 9.86 9.52 -0.51
C LEU A 23 10.42 10.71 -1.31
N TRP A 24 9.56 11.65 -1.69
CA TRP A 24 9.98 12.86 -2.38
C TRP A 24 10.95 13.71 -1.53
N PHE A 25 10.68 13.86 -0.24
CA PHE A 25 11.52 14.62 0.68
C PHE A 25 12.90 13.96 0.84
N LEU A 26 12.94 12.66 1.09
CA LEU A 26 14.20 11.92 1.22
C LEU A 26 15.01 11.96 -0.08
N GLU A 27 14.37 11.89 -1.24
CA GLU A 27 15.07 11.97 -2.52
C GLU A 27 15.56 13.39 -2.85
N LYS A 28 14.85 14.43 -2.39
CA LYS A 28 15.28 15.82 -2.58
C LYS A 28 16.42 16.25 -1.65
N TYR A 29 16.43 15.79 -0.40
CA TYR A 29 17.38 16.24 0.61
C TYR A 29 18.52 15.25 0.92
N SER A 30 18.44 13.99 0.48
CA SER A 30 19.50 13.01 0.69
C SER A 30 20.73 13.36 -0.14
N PRO A 31 21.91 13.60 0.49
CA PRO A 31 23.17 13.83 -0.22
C PRO A 31 23.58 12.63 -1.08
N SER A 32 23.13 11.44 -0.69
CA SER A 32 23.38 10.16 -1.34
C SER A 32 22.34 9.82 -2.43
N SER A 33 21.44 10.74 -2.78
CA SER A 33 20.46 10.51 -3.85
C SER A 33 21.16 10.25 -5.19
N ALA A 34 20.59 9.33 -5.98
CA ALA A 34 20.98 9.07 -7.37
C ALA A 34 21.02 10.37 -8.20
N ARG A 35 20.22 11.37 -7.84
CA ARG A 35 20.20 12.70 -8.46
C ARG A 35 21.43 13.56 -8.16
N ASN A 36 22.08 13.34 -7.01
CA ASN A 36 23.23 14.12 -6.52
C ASN A 36 24.57 13.38 -6.69
N ASN A 37 24.54 12.08 -6.99
CA ASN A 37 25.72 11.25 -7.30
C ASN A 37 25.60 10.59 -8.68
N LEU A 38 25.23 11.37 -9.70
CA LEU A 38 25.15 10.88 -11.08
C LEU A 38 26.47 10.24 -11.54
N ASP A 39 27.62 10.76 -11.10
CA ASP A 39 28.94 10.21 -11.42
C ASP A 39 29.19 8.79 -10.86
N LYS A 40 28.41 8.35 -9.87
CA LYS A 40 28.55 7.04 -9.23
C LYS A 40 27.67 5.96 -9.89
N TYR A 41 26.69 6.37 -10.70
CA TYR A 41 25.76 5.47 -11.34
C TYR A 41 25.76 5.68 -12.86
N ASN A 42 26.24 4.69 -13.61
CA ASN A 42 26.40 4.74 -15.07
C ASN A 42 25.09 4.67 -15.87
N GLU A 43 23.94 4.49 -15.20
CA GLU A 43 22.63 4.27 -15.81
C GLU A 43 21.64 5.36 -15.35
N PRO A 44 20.69 5.80 -16.19
CA PRO A 44 19.69 6.79 -15.78
C PRO A 44 18.75 6.17 -14.74
N LEU A 45 18.94 6.51 -13.46
CA LEU A 45 18.06 6.02 -12.40
C LEU A 45 16.74 6.80 -12.39
N ARG A 46 15.67 6.10 -11.98
CA ARG A 46 14.36 6.73 -11.77
C ARG A 46 14.47 7.83 -10.72
N VAL A 47 14.10 9.05 -11.13
CA VAL A 47 13.96 10.19 -10.23
C VAL A 47 12.59 10.13 -9.59
N PHE A 48 12.55 9.99 -8.26
CA PHE A 48 11.32 10.07 -7.48
C PHE A 48 10.87 11.54 -7.36
N GLU A 49 10.24 12.04 -8.41
CA GLU A 49 9.42 13.25 -8.32
C GLU A 49 8.11 12.97 -7.59
N LEU A 50 7.43 14.00 -7.11
CA LEU A 50 6.18 13.87 -6.34
C LEU A 50 5.13 13.00 -7.04
N LYS A 51 5.03 13.12 -8.38
CA LYS A 51 4.15 12.29 -9.21
C LYS A 51 4.56 10.81 -9.19
N GLU A 52 5.84 10.53 -9.34
CA GLU A 52 6.38 9.16 -9.34
C GLU A 52 6.29 8.53 -7.94
N SER A 53 6.53 9.30 -6.87
CA SER A 53 6.32 8.87 -5.49
C SER A 53 4.85 8.56 -5.19
N PHE A 54 3.93 9.38 -5.71
CA PHE A 54 2.49 9.11 -5.57
C PHE A 54 2.05 7.90 -6.38
N TRP A 55 2.56 7.76 -7.61
CA TRP A 55 2.34 6.60 -8.46
C TRP A 55 2.83 5.33 -7.77
N PHE A 56 4.08 5.32 -7.30
CA PHE A 56 4.68 4.21 -6.55
C PHE A 56 3.85 3.82 -5.32
N ALA A 57 3.45 4.80 -4.51
CA ALA A 57 2.67 4.56 -3.31
C ALA A 57 1.28 3.97 -3.64
N THR A 58 0.68 4.38 -4.77
CA THR A 58 -0.60 3.85 -5.26
C THR A 58 -0.47 2.44 -5.81
N THR A 59 0.52 2.21 -6.68
CA THR A 59 0.77 0.88 -7.29
C THR A 59 1.17 -0.14 -6.24
N SER A 60 1.77 0.25 -5.12
CA SER A 60 2.13 -0.67 -4.02
C SER A 60 0.94 -1.42 -3.41
N PHE A 61 -0.29 -0.88 -3.50
CA PHE A 61 -1.51 -1.62 -3.09
C PHE A 61 -1.92 -2.68 -4.10
N THR A 62 -1.40 -2.59 -5.31
CA THR A 62 -1.69 -3.48 -6.42
C THR A 62 -0.56 -4.50 -6.50
N PRO A 63 -0.83 -5.76 -6.91
CA PRO A 63 0.23 -6.72 -7.19
C PRO A 63 1.16 -6.30 -8.34
N GLN A 64 0.84 -5.24 -9.08
CA GLN A 64 1.73 -4.62 -10.05
C GLN A 64 2.76 -3.77 -9.31
N ASP A 65 3.99 -4.26 -9.29
CA ASP A 65 5.12 -3.50 -8.74
C ASP A 65 5.21 -2.13 -9.43
N GLY A 66 5.41 -1.08 -8.64
CA GLY A 66 5.39 0.31 -9.09
C GLY A 66 6.58 0.71 -9.97
N GLY A 67 7.40 -0.26 -10.36
CA GLY A 67 8.71 -0.12 -11.00
C GLY A 67 9.83 0.09 -9.97
N ASP A 68 11.01 0.51 -10.44
CA ASP A 68 12.23 0.53 -9.64
C ASP A 68 12.12 1.28 -8.31
N LEU A 69 12.64 0.65 -7.24
CA LEU A 69 12.72 1.23 -5.89
C LEU A 69 13.74 2.38 -5.82
N SER A 70 13.52 3.29 -4.87
CA SER A 70 14.50 4.30 -4.48
C SER A 70 15.83 3.63 -4.13
N GLN A 71 16.92 4.14 -4.68
CA GLN A 71 18.26 3.55 -4.51
C GLN A 71 18.92 3.98 -3.19
N ASN A 72 18.35 4.97 -2.52
CA ASN A 72 18.83 5.46 -1.24
C ASN A 72 18.43 4.49 -0.13
N ILE A 73 19.37 4.14 0.76
CA ILE A 73 19.12 3.22 1.89
C ILE A 73 17.91 3.69 2.72
N SER A 74 17.79 4.99 2.99
CA SER A 74 16.67 5.57 3.72
C SER A 74 15.33 5.39 2.99
N GLY A 75 15.31 5.57 1.66
CA GLY A 75 14.10 5.36 0.87
C GLY A 75 13.72 3.89 0.74
N ARG A 76 14.71 2.97 0.74
CA ARG A 76 14.46 1.51 0.80
C ARG A 76 13.82 1.11 2.12
N ILE A 77 14.33 1.59 3.25
CA ILE A 77 13.76 1.30 4.58
C ILE A 77 12.33 1.84 4.69
N LEU A 78 12.09 3.06 4.21
CA LEU A 78 10.75 3.65 4.16
C LEU A 78 9.81 2.81 3.29
N SER A 79 10.25 2.41 2.10
CA SER A 79 9.49 1.56 1.19
C SER A 79 9.16 0.20 1.81
N SER A 80 10.11 -0.45 2.48
CA SER A 80 9.87 -1.74 3.16
C SER A 80 8.86 -1.60 4.29
N THR A 81 8.96 -0.52 5.08
CA THR A 81 8.01 -0.25 6.18
C THR A 81 6.60 0.00 5.64
N TYR A 82 6.50 0.79 4.57
CA TYR A 82 5.23 1.05 3.89
C TYR A 82 4.62 -0.24 3.29
N TRP A 83 5.45 -1.09 2.71
CA TRP A 83 4.99 -2.35 2.14
C TRP A 83 4.42 -3.29 3.22
N LEU A 84 5.04 -3.36 4.40
CA LEU A 84 4.48 -4.08 5.55
C LEU A 84 3.12 -3.51 5.97
N PHE A 85 2.97 -2.19 6.00
CA PHE A 85 1.69 -1.55 6.29
C PHE A 85 0.60 -1.95 5.28
N VAL A 86 0.91 -1.94 3.99
CA VAL A 86 -0.02 -2.37 2.92
C VAL A 86 -0.45 -3.82 3.11
N VAL A 87 0.50 -4.73 3.36
CA VAL A 87 0.21 -6.16 3.58
C VAL A 87 -0.72 -6.36 4.78
N LEU A 88 -0.50 -5.67 5.89
CA LEU A 88 -1.36 -5.76 7.08
C LEU A 88 -2.78 -5.27 6.82
N ILE A 89 -2.94 -4.18 6.05
CA ILE A 89 -4.26 -3.66 5.65
C ILE A 89 -4.97 -4.66 4.74
N LEU A 90 -4.29 -5.21 3.74
CA LEU A 90 -4.87 -6.22 2.83
C LEU A 90 -5.25 -7.50 3.56
N ALA A 91 -4.44 -7.95 4.52
CA ALA A 91 -4.75 -9.10 5.38
C ALA A 91 -6.00 -8.84 6.23
N THR A 92 -6.12 -7.64 6.82
CA THR A 92 -7.29 -7.26 7.62
C THR A 92 -8.54 -7.15 6.75
N PHE A 93 -8.43 -6.57 5.55
CA PHE A 93 -9.52 -6.52 4.58
C PHE A 93 -9.98 -7.93 4.18
N THR A 94 -9.04 -8.82 3.88
CA THR A 94 -9.33 -10.22 3.52
C THR A 94 -9.97 -10.98 4.68
N ALA A 95 -9.50 -10.78 5.90
CA ALA A 95 -10.07 -11.37 7.12
C ALA A 95 -11.49 -10.86 7.38
N ASN A 96 -11.72 -9.55 7.26
CA ASN A 96 -13.05 -8.96 7.42
C ASN A 96 -14.02 -9.46 6.33
N LEU A 97 -13.55 -9.56 5.09
CA LEU A 97 -14.34 -10.12 4.00
C LEU A 97 -14.68 -11.60 4.24
N ALA A 98 -13.72 -12.40 4.70
CA ALA A 98 -13.95 -13.80 5.05
C ALA A 98 -14.93 -13.96 6.22
N ALA A 99 -14.83 -13.12 7.25
CA ALA A 99 -15.77 -13.08 8.37
C ALA A 99 -17.18 -12.70 7.91
N TYR A 100 -17.30 -11.74 6.98
CA TYR A 100 -18.58 -11.40 6.38
C TYR A 100 -19.19 -12.59 5.61
N LEU A 101 -18.39 -13.28 4.77
CA LEU A 101 -18.82 -14.44 4.00
C LEU A 101 -19.25 -15.64 4.87
N THR A 102 -18.60 -15.87 6.01
CA THR A 102 -19.02 -16.95 6.93
C THR A 102 -20.31 -16.61 7.66
N VAL A 103 -20.54 -15.34 8.02
CA VAL A 103 -21.79 -14.88 8.63
C VAL A 103 -22.97 -14.93 7.64
N GLU A 104 -22.77 -14.55 6.38
CA GLU A 104 -23.81 -14.75 5.35
C GLU A 104 -24.15 -16.23 5.14
N ARG A 105 -23.13 -17.10 5.09
CA ARG A 105 -23.34 -18.55 4.94
C ARG A 105 -24.07 -19.18 6.14
N MET A 106 -23.92 -18.62 7.34
CA MET A 106 -24.69 -19.04 8.52
C MET A 106 -26.16 -18.59 8.47
N LYS A 107 -26.47 -17.44 7.85
CA LYS A 107 -27.87 -17.01 7.65
C LYS A 107 -28.62 -17.84 6.61
N THR A 108 -27.92 -18.53 5.71
CA THR A 108 -28.49 -19.47 4.73
C THR A 108 -28.67 -20.89 5.25
N SER A 109 -28.25 -21.20 6.48
CA SER A 109 -28.56 -22.48 7.12
C SER A 109 -30.04 -22.46 7.55
N VAL A 110 -30.89 -23.12 6.75
CA VAL A 110 -32.32 -23.43 6.91
C VAL A 110 -33.00 -22.71 8.08
N LYS A 111 -33.81 -21.70 7.75
CA LYS A 111 -34.52 -20.90 8.77
C LYS A 111 -35.78 -21.58 9.32
N ASN A 112 -36.37 -22.56 8.63
CA ASN A 112 -37.58 -23.27 9.11
C ASN A 112 -37.64 -24.71 8.58
N LEU A 113 -38.24 -25.61 9.37
CA LEU A 113 -38.49 -27.01 9.02
C LEU A 113 -39.53 -27.18 7.90
N ASP A 114 -40.28 -26.12 7.56
CA ASP A 114 -41.30 -26.13 6.49
C ASP A 114 -40.73 -26.10 5.05
N GLU A 115 -39.42 -25.90 4.87
CA GLU A 115 -38.76 -26.00 3.54
C GLU A 115 -38.34 -27.44 3.17
N LEU A 116 -38.57 -28.42 4.05
CA LEU A 116 -38.18 -29.83 3.89
C LEU A 116 -39.34 -30.78 3.53
N ALA A 117 -40.57 -30.27 3.40
CA ALA A 117 -41.78 -31.06 3.08
C ALA A 117 -42.18 -30.96 1.60
#